data_AF-A0A9D4VLW1-F1
#
_entry.id   AF-A0A9D4VLW1-F1
#
_cell.length_a   1.000
_cell.length_b   1.000
_cell.length_c   1.000
_cell.angle_alpha   90.00
_cell.angle_beta   90.00
_cell.angle_gamma   90.00
#
_symmetry.space_group_name_H-M   'P 1'
#
loop_
_entity.id
_entity.type
_entity.pdbx_description
1 polymer ?
#
loop_
_entity_poly.entity_id
_entity_poly.type
_entity_poly.pdbx_seq_one_letter_code
_entity_poly.pdbx_strand_id
1 'polypeptide(L)'
;MHIISYMSVCFVMVLFYASVLPFTQCTTLEEVNLFNSHRNTNNKLHKKSSDIALHGFLLWGSMGLLMPLGILTIRGSNKAEPGSRKSRILFYFHVAFQMLSVLLATVGAAMSLKKFENSFDNNHQRLGLALYGAILLQAFIGFFRPHRGKKVRSYWYLVHWILGTIVSLVGIINVYTGLRAYHKRTLKSTMFWSIVFTVEVSFIGLIYLFQDKMEYMKKQGVIEGGSDESTMSSSYQDVIPQRQNQKEMLPVACGKINALGNLFD
;
A
#
# COMPACT_ATOMS: atom_id res chain seq x y z
N MET A 1 -10.65 -0.10 25.77
CA MET A 1 -10.08 -1.23 25.00
C MET A 1 -9.26 -0.83 23.75
N HIS A 2 -8.94 0.45 23.51
CA HIS A 2 -8.12 0.88 22.36
C HIS A 2 -6.67 1.28 22.72
N ILE A 3 -6.42 1.71 23.97
CA ILE A 3 -5.09 2.11 24.46
C ILE A 3 -4.17 0.89 24.66
N ILE A 4 -4.73 -0.23 25.13
CA ILE A 4 -4.01 -1.49 25.36
C ILE A 4 -3.44 -2.06 24.05
N SER A 5 -4.15 -1.89 22.93
CA SER A 5 -3.69 -2.33 21.61
C SER A 5 -2.52 -1.49 21.08
N TYR A 6 -2.48 -0.20 21.38
CA TYR A 6 -1.40 0.69 20.92
C TYR A 6 -0.13 0.51 21.74
N MET A 7 -0.27 0.39 23.06
CA MET A 7 0.85 0.07 23.96
C MET A 7 1.43 -1.31 23.69
N SER A 8 0.60 -2.31 23.35
CA SER A 8 1.05 -3.65 22.97
C SER A 8 1.83 -3.65 21.65
N VAL A 9 1.39 -2.89 20.64
CA VAL A 9 2.13 -2.74 19.38
C VAL A 9 3.45 -1.98 19.59
N CYS A 10 3.44 -0.89 20.35
CA CYS A 10 4.67 -0.17 20.70
C CYS A 10 5.65 -1.05 21.49
N PHE A 11 5.16 -1.87 22.43
CA PHE A 11 5.97 -2.78 23.22
C PHE A 11 6.60 -3.89 22.36
N VAL A 12 5.83 -4.51 21.47
CA VAL A 12 6.36 -5.48 20.50
C VAL A 12 7.41 -4.83 19.58
N MET A 13 7.20 -3.58 19.18
CA MET A 13 8.16 -2.84 18.35
C MET A 13 9.43 -2.44 19.10
N VAL A 14 9.32 -1.98 20.36
CA VAL A 14 10.48 -1.64 21.21
C VAL A 14 11.27 -2.91 21.53
N LEU A 15 10.61 -4.01 21.86
CA LEU A 15 11.26 -5.31 22.05
C LEU A 15 11.92 -5.81 20.76
N PHE A 16 11.28 -5.59 19.62
CA PHE A 16 11.84 -5.95 18.32
C PHE A 16 13.08 -5.10 17.98
N TYR A 17 13.02 -3.77 18.08
CA TYR A 17 14.18 -2.88 17.89
C TYR A 17 15.30 -3.17 18.90
N ALA A 18 14.95 -3.45 20.17
CA ALA A 18 15.91 -3.87 21.19
C ALA A 18 16.54 -5.22 20.89
N SER A 19 15.83 -6.15 20.25
CA SER A 19 16.36 -7.46 19.84
C SER A 19 17.26 -7.40 18.60
N VAL A 20 17.16 -6.35 17.78
CA VAL A 20 18.01 -6.12 16.61
C VAL A 20 19.31 -5.38 16.98
N LEU A 21 19.38 -4.76 18.17
CA LEU A 21 20.54 -4.02 18.66
C LEU A 21 21.76 -4.90 19.08
N PRO A 22 21.64 -6.08 19.72
CA PRO A 22 22.79 -6.86 20.15
C PRO A 22 23.19 -7.88 19.06
N PHE A 23 23.69 -7.40 17.93
CA PHE A 23 24.57 -8.21 17.07
C PHE A 23 25.73 -7.34 16.57
N THR A 24 26.44 -6.79 17.56
CA THR A 24 27.79 -6.23 17.45
C THR A 24 28.72 -7.09 18.30
N GLN A 25 28.98 -8.33 17.87
CA GLN A 25 30.18 -9.04 18.29
C GLN A 25 31.07 -9.16 17.07
N CYS A 26 32.11 -8.33 17.10
CA CYS A 26 33.24 -8.38 16.20
C CYS A 26 34.08 -9.59 16.60
N THR A 27 34.29 -10.53 15.69
CA THR A 27 35.39 -11.50 15.80
C THR A 27 36.23 -11.41 14.54
N THR A 28 37.34 -10.69 14.67
CA THR A 28 38.48 -10.77 13.76
C THR A 28 39.25 -12.04 14.12
N LEU A 29 39.41 -12.97 13.19
CA LEU A 29 40.51 -13.91 13.23
C LEU A 29 41.10 -14.03 11.83
N GLU A 30 42.32 -13.55 11.74
CA GLU A 30 43.20 -13.57 10.58
C GLU A 30 43.83 -14.96 10.42
N GLU A 31 44.22 -15.23 9.17
CA GLU A 31 45.22 -16.23 8.76
C GLU A 31 44.86 -17.73 8.80
N VAL A 32 44.79 -18.37 7.63
CA VAL A 32 45.40 -19.68 7.28
C VAL A 32 45.14 -19.98 5.78
N ASN A 33 46.22 -19.84 5.00
CA ASN A 33 46.64 -20.63 3.83
C ASN A 33 46.05 -20.41 2.43
N LEU A 34 46.97 -20.04 1.53
CA LEU A 34 46.86 -19.71 0.11
C LEU A 34 46.29 -20.83 -0.79
N PHE A 35 46.23 -22.10 -0.33
CA PHE A 35 45.66 -23.22 -1.10
C PHE A 35 44.15 -23.44 -0.85
N ASN A 36 43.62 -22.95 0.28
CA ASN A 36 42.18 -22.84 0.53
C ASN A 36 41.56 -21.69 -0.27
N SER A 37 42.37 -20.82 -0.88
CA SER A 37 41.94 -19.60 -1.56
C SER A 37 40.94 -19.88 -2.68
N HIS A 38 41.13 -20.89 -3.53
CA HIS A 38 40.21 -21.13 -4.65
C HIS A 38 38.85 -21.70 -4.20
N ARG A 39 38.83 -22.67 -3.28
CA ARG A 39 37.58 -23.23 -2.72
C ARG A 39 36.86 -22.21 -1.84
N ASN A 40 37.59 -21.44 -1.04
CA ASN A 40 37.05 -20.37 -0.20
C ASN A 40 36.56 -19.18 -1.03
N THR A 41 37.23 -18.83 -2.12
CA THR A 41 36.78 -17.78 -3.06
C THR A 41 35.50 -18.18 -3.77
N ASN A 42 35.39 -19.42 -4.25
CA ASN A 42 34.14 -19.93 -4.85
C ASN A 42 32.99 -19.96 -3.84
N ASN A 43 33.24 -20.41 -2.60
CA ASN A 43 32.24 -20.40 -1.53
C ASN A 43 31.83 -18.97 -1.13
N LYS A 44 32.79 -18.03 -1.04
CA LYS A 44 32.55 -16.62 -0.71
C LYS A 44 31.78 -15.90 -1.82
N LEU A 45 32.10 -16.18 -3.09
CA LEU A 45 31.38 -15.66 -4.25
C LEU A 45 29.93 -16.18 -4.32
N HIS A 46 29.74 -17.49 -4.11
CA HIS A 46 28.42 -18.10 -4.07
C HIS A 46 27.57 -17.53 -2.92
N LYS A 47 28.17 -17.37 -1.73
CA LYS A 47 27.54 -16.73 -0.57
C LYS A 47 27.17 -15.27 -0.85
N LYS A 48 28.05 -14.48 -1.49
CA LYS A 48 27.76 -13.10 -1.90
C LYS A 48 26.59 -13.04 -2.88
N SER A 49 26.53 -13.94 -3.88
CA SER A 49 25.38 -14.02 -4.81
C SER A 49 24.07 -14.39 -4.09
N SER A 50 24.13 -15.29 -3.11
CA SER A 50 22.96 -15.70 -2.31
C SER A 50 22.45 -14.56 -1.42
N ASP A 51 23.36 -13.84 -0.76
CA ASP A 51 23.00 -12.68 0.07
C ASP A 51 22.33 -11.57 -0.76
N ILE A 52 22.82 -11.29 -1.98
CA ILE A 52 22.19 -10.31 -2.88
C ILE A 52 20.80 -10.78 -3.31
N ALA A 53 20.63 -12.06 -3.64
CA ALA A 53 19.31 -12.61 -3.99
C ALA A 53 18.33 -12.49 -2.82
N LEU A 54 18.76 -12.85 -1.60
CA LEU A 54 17.94 -12.72 -0.40
C LEU A 54 17.53 -11.27 -0.13
N HIS A 55 18.46 -10.32 -0.24
CA HIS A 55 18.15 -8.89 -0.16
C HIS A 55 17.08 -8.49 -1.17
N GLY A 56 17.21 -8.94 -2.43
CA GLY A 56 16.23 -8.71 -3.48
C GLY A 56 14.84 -9.24 -3.13
N PHE A 57 14.73 -10.49 -2.65
CA PHE A 57 13.45 -11.08 -2.27
C PHE A 57 12.81 -10.41 -1.05
N LEU A 58 13.61 -10.02 -0.05
CA LEU A 58 13.11 -9.28 1.11
C LEU A 58 12.51 -7.93 0.70
N LEU A 59 13.22 -7.18 -0.15
CA LEU A 59 12.74 -5.87 -0.61
C LEU A 59 11.62 -5.96 -1.63
N TRP A 60 11.57 -7.02 -2.45
CA TRP A 60 10.38 -7.34 -3.24
C TRP A 60 9.18 -7.57 -2.32
N GLY A 61 9.26 -8.51 -1.37
CA GLY A 61 8.16 -8.80 -0.45
C GLY A 61 7.70 -7.56 0.31
N SER A 62 8.65 -6.74 0.76
CA SER A 62 8.39 -5.47 1.43
C SER A 62 7.67 -4.44 0.54
N MET A 63 8.31 -4.05 -0.56
CA MET A 63 7.94 -2.86 -1.35
C MET A 63 7.09 -3.18 -2.57
N GLY A 64 7.28 -4.37 -3.14
CA GLY A 64 6.53 -4.88 -4.29
C GLY A 64 5.17 -5.44 -3.92
N LEU A 65 5.07 -6.07 -2.74
CA LEU A 65 3.85 -6.79 -2.33
C LEU A 65 3.17 -6.17 -1.10
N LEU A 66 3.82 -6.20 0.07
CA LEU A 66 3.17 -5.84 1.33
C LEU A 66 2.76 -4.36 1.39
N MET A 67 3.62 -3.44 0.98
CA MET A 67 3.31 -2.01 0.98
C MET A 67 2.10 -1.68 0.07
N PRO A 68 2.05 -2.15 -1.20
CA PRO A 68 0.84 -1.99 -2.02
C PRO A 68 -0.41 -2.68 -1.45
N LEU A 69 -0.30 -3.87 -0.87
CA LEU A 69 -1.43 -4.53 -0.19
C LEU A 69 -1.93 -3.71 1.01
N GLY A 70 -1.02 -3.10 1.76
CA GLY A 70 -1.33 -2.12 2.79
C GLY A 70 -2.16 -0.95 2.24
N ILE A 71 -1.80 -0.41 1.08
CA ILE A 71 -2.54 0.67 0.42
C ILE A 71 -3.93 0.21 -0.04
N LEU A 72 -4.03 -0.98 -0.64
CA LEU A 72 -5.30 -1.54 -1.09
C LEU A 72 -6.28 -1.77 0.08
N THR A 73 -5.78 -2.26 1.21
CA THR A 73 -6.61 -2.53 2.39
C THR A 73 -7.09 -1.24 3.06
N ILE A 74 -6.25 -0.21 3.22
CA ILE A 74 -6.72 1.08 3.77
C ILE A 74 -7.70 1.79 2.84
N ARG A 75 -7.49 1.72 1.51
CA ARG A 75 -8.45 2.25 0.54
C ARG A 75 -9.79 1.53 0.64
N GLY A 76 -9.78 0.20 0.74
CA GLY A 76 -10.97 -0.59 1.02
C GLY A 76 -11.64 -0.25 2.35
N SER A 77 -10.85 0.03 3.40
CA SER A 77 -11.35 0.47 4.71
C SER A 77 -12.08 1.81 4.63
N ASN A 78 -11.55 2.75 3.84
CA ASN A 78 -12.15 4.08 3.64
C ASN A 78 -13.43 4.04 2.80
N LYS A 79 -13.57 3.05 1.89
CA LYS A 79 -14.78 2.82 1.10
C LYS A 79 -15.86 2.02 1.83
N ALA A 80 -15.49 1.29 2.87
CA ALA A 80 -16.45 0.59 3.70
C ALA A 80 -17.22 1.57 4.59
N GLU A 81 -18.43 1.18 5.02
CA GLU A 81 -19.25 1.99 5.91
C GLU A 81 -18.46 2.41 7.17
N PRO A 82 -18.45 3.71 7.52
CA PRO A 82 -17.73 4.21 8.68
C PRO A 82 -18.16 3.50 9.97
N GLY A 83 -17.19 2.92 10.68
CA GLY A 83 -17.46 2.22 11.95
C GLY A 83 -17.86 0.75 11.78
N SER A 84 -18.07 0.26 10.55
CA SER A 84 -18.35 -1.15 10.29
C SER A 84 -17.20 -2.08 10.71
N ARG A 85 -17.53 -3.34 11.03
CA ARG A 85 -16.56 -4.39 11.31
C ARG A 85 -15.55 -4.54 10.16
N LYS A 86 -16.02 -4.50 8.91
CA LYS A 86 -15.18 -4.58 7.71
C LYS A 86 -14.17 -3.43 7.64
N SER A 87 -14.61 -2.18 7.82
CA SER A 87 -13.71 -1.01 7.83
C SER A 87 -12.59 -1.18 8.87
N ARG A 88 -12.94 -1.65 10.08
CA ARG A 88 -11.98 -1.91 11.15
C ARG A 88 -10.99 -3.03 10.83
N ILE A 89 -11.45 -4.16 10.30
CA ILE A 89 -10.60 -5.29 9.91
C ILE A 89 -9.60 -4.86 8.83
N LEU A 90 -10.07 -4.18 7.79
CA LEU A 90 -9.21 -3.70 6.70
C LEU A 90 -8.17 -2.68 7.18
N PHE A 91 -8.53 -1.82 8.15
CA PHE A 91 -7.57 -0.92 8.79
C PHE A 91 -6.48 -1.69 9.55
N TYR A 92 -6.81 -2.76 10.26
CA TYR A 92 -5.80 -3.58 10.94
C TYR A 92 -4.91 -4.35 9.96
N PHE A 93 -5.46 -4.86 8.86
CA PHE A 93 -4.64 -5.45 7.80
C PHE A 93 -3.67 -4.43 7.20
N HIS A 94 -4.13 -3.19 6.97
CA HIS A 94 -3.23 -2.12 6.56
C HIS A 94 -2.06 -1.98 7.53
N VAL A 95 -2.33 -1.80 8.83
CA VAL A 95 -1.27 -1.66 9.83
C VAL A 95 -0.35 -2.88 9.83
N ALA A 96 -0.89 -4.10 9.82
CA ALA A 96 -0.09 -5.32 9.82
C ALA A 96 0.84 -5.43 8.60
N PHE A 97 0.32 -5.16 7.40
CA PHE A 97 1.14 -5.17 6.19
C PHE A 97 2.21 -4.07 6.19
N GLN A 98 1.90 -2.86 6.68
CA GLN A 98 2.89 -1.80 6.80
C GLN A 98 3.98 -2.13 7.81
N MET A 99 3.64 -2.71 8.97
CA MET A 99 4.63 -3.11 9.96
C MET A 99 5.56 -4.20 9.42
N LEU A 100 5.00 -5.21 8.75
CA LEU A 100 5.80 -6.28 8.14
C LEU A 100 6.66 -5.75 6.99
N SER A 101 6.13 -4.82 6.18
CA SER A 101 6.89 -4.17 5.12
C SER A 101 8.08 -3.39 5.68
N VAL A 102 7.89 -2.55 6.71
CA VAL A 102 8.97 -1.80 7.38
C VAL A 102 10.01 -2.75 7.98
N LEU A 103 9.57 -3.85 8.57
CA LEU A 103 10.45 -4.89 9.11
C LEU A 103 11.35 -5.48 8.02
N LEU A 104 10.76 -6.00 6.94
CA LEU A 104 11.52 -6.56 5.83
C LEU A 104 12.43 -5.53 5.16
N ALA A 105 11.98 -4.28 5.03
CA ALA A 105 12.81 -3.18 4.51
C ALA A 105 14.02 -2.91 5.40
N THR A 106 13.82 -2.93 6.73
CA THR A 106 14.90 -2.73 7.71
C THR A 106 15.91 -3.85 7.66
N VAL A 107 15.47 -5.12 7.60
CA VAL A 107 16.37 -6.26 7.44
C VAL A 107 17.13 -6.17 6.12
N GLY A 108 16.45 -5.86 5.02
CA GLY A 108 17.06 -5.69 3.71
C GLY A 108 18.09 -4.56 3.67
N ALA A 109 17.80 -3.41 4.29
CA ALA A 109 18.71 -2.28 4.40
C ALA A 109 19.92 -2.61 5.28
N ALA A 110 19.72 -3.25 6.44
CA ALA A 110 20.79 -3.68 7.32
C ALA A 110 21.71 -4.70 6.65
N MET A 111 21.15 -5.67 5.91
CA MET A 111 21.93 -6.59 5.08
C MET A 111 22.76 -5.86 4.04
N SER A 112 22.17 -4.87 3.35
CA SER A 112 22.89 -4.08 2.35
C SER A 112 24.07 -3.35 2.95
N LEU A 113 23.87 -2.65 4.06
CA LEU A 113 24.91 -1.88 4.74
C LEU A 113 26.02 -2.75 5.33
N LYS A 114 25.69 -3.93 5.88
CA LYS A 114 26.66 -4.81 6.54
C LYS A 114 27.42 -5.74 5.58
N LYS A 115 26.76 -6.23 4.53
CA LYS A 115 27.29 -7.32 3.70
C LYS A 115 27.75 -6.89 2.31
N PHE A 116 27.31 -5.73 1.81
CA PHE A 116 27.62 -5.29 0.45
C PHE A 116 28.59 -4.12 0.45
N GLU A 117 29.41 -4.06 -0.60
CA GLU A 117 30.22 -2.88 -0.89
C GLU A 117 29.31 -1.80 -1.45
N ASN A 118 29.05 -0.77 -0.64
CA ASN A 118 28.22 0.36 -1.01
C ASN A 118 29.09 1.53 -1.45
N SER A 119 29.47 1.54 -2.73
CA SER A 119 30.10 2.70 -3.37
C SER A 119 29.12 3.83 -3.69
N PHE A 120 27.80 3.56 -3.67
CA PHE A 120 26.72 4.48 -4.02
C PHE A 120 26.88 5.11 -5.43
N ASP A 121 27.63 4.44 -6.30
CA ASP A 121 27.87 4.83 -7.69
C ASP A 121 26.69 4.54 -8.62
N ASN A 122 25.72 3.78 -8.14
CA ASN A 122 24.54 3.37 -8.90
C ASN A 122 23.26 3.95 -8.31
N ASN A 123 22.33 4.26 -9.22
CA ASN A 123 21.05 4.86 -8.85
C ASN A 123 20.22 3.99 -7.91
N HIS A 124 20.34 2.66 -7.98
CA HIS A 124 19.61 1.73 -7.11
C HIS A 124 20.01 1.90 -5.63
N GLN A 125 21.30 1.95 -5.31
CA GLN A 125 21.78 2.12 -3.93
C GLN A 125 21.37 3.48 -3.35
N ARG A 126 21.54 4.56 -4.12
CA ARG A 126 21.16 5.91 -3.70
C ARG A 126 19.65 6.03 -3.47
N LEU A 127 18.86 5.53 -4.42
CA LEU A 127 17.40 5.54 -4.32
C LEU A 127 16.93 4.65 -3.17
N GLY A 128 17.51 3.46 -3.00
CA GLY A 128 17.17 2.52 -1.94
C GLY A 128 17.43 3.08 -0.54
N LEU A 129 18.54 3.80 -0.33
CA LEU A 129 18.83 4.44 0.95
C LEU A 129 17.85 5.58 1.25
N ALA A 130 17.59 6.45 0.28
CA ALA A 130 16.61 7.52 0.42
C ALA A 130 15.20 6.98 0.68
N LEU A 131 14.83 5.93 -0.05
CA LEU A 131 13.56 5.22 0.11
C LEU A 131 13.43 4.60 1.51
N TYR A 132 14.49 4.00 2.05
CA TYR A 132 14.48 3.46 3.41
C TYR A 132 14.18 4.54 4.46
N GLY A 133 14.84 5.70 4.35
CA GLY A 133 14.52 6.86 5.19
C GLY A 133 13.06 7.30 5.05
N ALA A 134 12.54 7.34 3.82
CA ALA A 134 11.15 7.71 3.56
C ALA A 134 10.14 6.69 4.12
N ILE A 135 10.46 5.39 4.11
CA ILE A 135 9.64 4.33 4.74
C ILE A 135 9.54 4.56 6.25
N LEU A 136 10.67 4.84 6.91
CA LEU A 136 10.69 5.12 8.36
C LEU A 136 9.91 6.39 8.69
N LEU A 137 10.10 7.46 7.91
CA LEU A 137 9.34 8.71 8.06
C LEU A 137 7.84 8.47 7.88
N GLN A 138 7.44 7.68 6.88
CA GLN A 138 6.05 7.38 6.62
C GLN A 138 5.41 6.56 7.76
N ALA A 139 6.15 5.60 8.31
CA ALA A 139 5.73 4.85 9.50
C ALA A 139 5.58 5.77 10.71
N PHE A 140 6.56 6.65 10.94
CA PHE A 140 6.53 7.65 12.00
C PHE A 140 5.29 8.55 11.89
N ILE A 141 5.02 9.15 10.72
CA ILE A 141 3.82 9.94 10.47
C ILE A 141 2.55 9.11 10.73
N GLY A 142 2.55 7.84 10.33
CA GLY A 142 1.48 6.88 10.57
C GLY A 142 1.13 6.72 12.06
N PHE A 143 2.15 6.65 12.93
CA PHE A 143 1.96 6.55 14.38
C PHE A 143 1.29 7.80 14.95
N PHE A 144 1.69 9.00 14.52
CA PHE A 144 1.11 10.27 15.00
C PHE A 144 -0.27 10.60 14.39
N ARG A 145 -1.02 9.60 13.94
CA ARG A 145 -2.39 9.75 13.43
C ARG A 145 -3.30 10.49 14.42
N PRO A 146 -3.83 11.67 14.08
CA PRO A 146 -4.69 12.43 14.99
C PRO A 146 -6.05 11.77 15.26
N HIS A 147 -6.64 12.08 16.42
CA HIS A 147 -8.00 11.69 16.79
C HIS A 147 -9.06 12.20 15.80
N ARG A 148 -10.17 11.47 15.67
CA ARG A 148 -11.30 11.85 14.79
C ARG A 148 -11.88 13.22 15.22
N GLY A 149 -12.46 13.95 14.26
CA GLY A 149 -13.15 15.24 14.51
C GLY A 149 -12.25 16.49 14.49
N LYS A 150 -10.93 16.36 14.37
CA LYS A 150 -10.02 17.52 14.29
C LYS A 150 -9.63 17.85 12.85
N LYS A 151 -9.59 19.14 12.47
CA LYS A 151 -9.15 19.60 11.12
C LYS A 151 -7.76 19.07 10.74
N VAL A 152 -6.84 19.01 11.71
CA VAL A 152 -5.47 18.46 11.53
C VAL A 152 -5.46 17.03 11.00
N ARG A 153 -6.51 16.23 11.27
CA ARG A 153 -6.60 14.86 10.77
C ARG A 153 -6.79 14.79 9.25
N SER A 154 -7.48 15.78 8.66
CA SER A 154 -7.65 15.85 7.21
C SER A 154 -6.32 16.17 6.52
N TYR A 155 -5.58 17.16 7.05
CA TYR A 155 -4.24 17.48 6.58
C TYR A 155 -3.28 16.29 6.72
N TRP A 156 -3.25 15.66 7.91
CA TRP A 156 -2.47 14.44 8.13
C TRP A 156 -2.82 13.34 7.12
N TYR A 157 -4.11 13.13 6.86
CA TYR A 157 -4.56 12.11 5.91
C TYR A 157 -4.06 12.40 4.50
N LEU A 158 -4.18 13.65 4.03
CA LEU A 158 -3.71 14.06 2.71
C LEU A 158 -2.20 13.84 2.57
N VAL A 159 -1.41 14.34 3.53
CA VAL A 159 0.06 14.20 3.53
C VAL A 159 0.46 12.75 3.59
N HIS A 160 -0.07 11.97 4.53
CA HIS A 160 0.24 10.55 4.69
C HIS A 160 -0.16 9.74 3.46
N TRP A 161 -1.30 10.06 2.83
CA TRP A 161 -1.75 9.38 1.62
C TRP A 161 -0.84 9.68 0.42
N ILE A 162 -0.49 10.95 0.18
CA ILE A 162 0.41 11.34 -0.93
C ILE A 162 1.79 10.72 -0.73
N LEU A 163 2.40 10.89 0.45
CA LEU A 163 3.72 10.35 0.76
C LEU A 163 3.74 8.83 0.64
N GLY A 164 2.72 8.14 1.18
CA GLY A 164 2.63 6.68 1.09
C GLY A 164 2.53 6.16 -0.33
N THR A 165 1.77 6.85 -1.17
CA THR A 165 1.64 6.52 -2.60
C THR A 165 2.97 6.71 -3.32
N ILE A 166 3.66 7.84 -3.08
CA ILE A 166 4.98 8.10 -3.67
C ILE A 166 6.00 7.04 -3.22
N VAL A 167 6.08 6.76 -1.92
CA VAL A 167 6.98 5.73 -1.35
C VAL A 167 6.73 4.36 -1.98
N SER A 168 5.46 3.98 -2.17
CA SER A 168 5.12 2.71 -2.81
C SER A 168 5.54 2.66 -4.27
N LEU A 169 5.28 3.72 -5.06
CA LEU A 169 5.67 3.78 -6.46
C LEU A 169 7.20 3.76 -6.64
N VAL A 170 7.91 4.57 -5.84
CA VAL A 170 9.38 4.58 -5.82
C VAL A 170 9.92 3.22 -5.37
N GLY A 171 9.24 2.54 -4.45
CA GLY A 171 9.55 1.16 -4.06
C GLY A 171 9.52 0.18 -5.21
N ILE A 172 8.45 0.19 -6.01
CA ILE A 172 8.31 -0.66 -7.20
C ILE A 172 9.44 -0.35 -8.21
N ILE A 173 9.72 0.93 -8.48
CA ILE A 173 10.84 1.35 -9.34
C ILE A 173 12.18 0.83 -8.79
N ASN A 174 12.37 0.90 -7.47
CA ASN A 174 13.60 0.45 -6.84
C ASN A 174 13.78 -1.07 -6.96
N VAL A 175 12.71 -1.86 -6.96
CA VAL A 175 12.78 -3.32 -7.22
C VAL A 175 13.22 -3.59 -8.67
N TYR A 176 12.67 -2.90 -9.67
CA TYR A 176 13.11 -3.06 -11.07
C TYR A 176 14.58 -2.68 -11.26
N THR A 177 15.01 -1.55 -10.69
CA THR A 177 16.43 -1.15 -10.76
C THR A 177 17.33 -2.13 -10.00
N GLY A 178 16.84 -2.74 -8.92
CA GLY A 178 17.51 -3.81 -8.18
C GLY A 178 17.69 -5.09 -9.00
N LEU A 179 16.66 -5.52 -9.74
CA LEU A 179 16.77 -6.64 -10.68
C LEU A 179 17.84 -6.37 -11.76
N ARG A 180 17.86 -5.15 -12.32
CA ARG A 180 18.91 -4.76 -13.29
C ARG A 180 20.31 -4.75 -12.64
N ALA A 181 20.42 -4.26 -11.41
CA ALA A 181 21.68 -4.28 -10.66
C ALA A 181 22.15 -5.71 -10.34
N TYR A 182 21.22 -6.60 -9.98
CA TYR A 182 21.49 -8.02 -9.76
C TYR A 182 22.01 -8.71 -11.03
N HIS A 183 21.37 -8.47 -12.18
CA HIS A 183 21.84 -8.98 -13.46
C HIS A 183 23.26 -8.50 -13.77
N LYS A 184 23.52 -7.19 -13.64
CA LYS A 184 24.85 -6.62 -13.89
C LYS A 184 25.94 -7.21 -12.97
N ARG A 185 25.60 -7.49 -11.71
CA ARG A 185 26.55 -8.01 -10.71
C ARG A 185 26.78 -9.52 -10.78
N THR A 186 25.77 -10.30 -11.15
CA THR A 186 25.82 -11.77 -11.11
C THR A 186 25.85 -12.43 -12.48
N LEU A 187 25.58 -11.65 -13.54
CA LEU A 187 25.37 -12.11 -14.93
C LEU A 187 24.23 -13.12 -15.10
N LYS A 188 23.46 -13.41 -14.04
CA LYS A 188 22.30 -14.31 -14.07
C LYS A 188 21.11 -13.60 -14.71
N SER A 189 20.36 -14.30 -15.56
CA SER A 189 19.16 -13.75 -16.17
C SER A 189 18.11 -13.39 -15.11
N THR A 190 17.54 -12.20 -15.22
CA THR A 190 16.44 -11.71 -14.36
C THR A 190 15.12 -11.61 -15.12
N MET A 191 15.06 -12.09 -16.36
CA MET A 191 13.88 -11.99 -17.22
C MET A 191 12.65 -12.63 -16.58
N PHE A 192 12.78 -13.87 -16.10
CA PHE A 192 11.70 -14.59 -15.42
C PHE A 192 11.17 -13.79 -14.22
N TRP A 193 12.06 -13.35 -13.33
CA TRP A 193 11.70 -12.56 -12.14
C TRP A 193 11.04 -11.22 -12.51
N SER A 194 11.51 -10.57 -13.58
CA SER A 194 10.94 -9.31 -14.05
C SER A 194 9.51 -9.49 -14.58
N ILE A 195 9.25 -10.60 -15.31
CA ILE A 195 7.91 -10.93 -15.79
C ILE A 195 6.97 -11.19 -14.61
N VAL A 196 7.38 -12.03 -13.65
CA VAL A 196 6.57 -12.33 -12.45
C VAL A 196 6.25 -11.05 -11.69
N PHE A 197 7.24 -10.17 -11.49
CA PHE A 197 7.01 -8.90 -10.80
C PHE A 197 6.07 -7.98 -11.56
N THR A 198 6.19 -7.93 -12.90
CA THR A 198 5.32 -7.11 -13.75
C THR A 198 3.88 -7.60 -13.68
N VAL A 199 3.65 -8.91 -13.74
CA VAL A 199 2.31 -9.51 -13.61
C VAL A 199 1.72 -9.21 -12.23
N GLU A 200 2.50 -9.37 -11.16
CA GLU A 200 2.08 -9.05 -9.79
C GLU A 200 1.66 -7.57 -9.66
N VAL A 201 2.52 -6.63 -10.04
CA VAL A 201 2.25 -5.19 -9.96
C VAL A 201 1.05 -4.81 -10.84
N SER A 202 0.92 -5.40 -12.03
CA SER A 202 -0.22 -5.16 -12.91
C SER A 202 -1.52 -5.64 -12.28
N PHE A 203 -1.52 -6.83 -11.68
CA PHE A 203 -2.68 -7.38 -10.97
C PHE A 203 -3.10 -6.51 -9.78
N ILE A 204 -2.14 -6.07 -8.97
CA ILE A 204 -2.38 -5.11 -7.86
C ILE A 204 -2.96 -3.80 -8.41
N GLY A 205 -2.41 -3.28 -9.51
CA GLY A 205 -2.90 -2.08 -10.19
C GLY A 205 -4.34 -2.23 -10.70
N LEU A 206 -4.68 -3.39 -11.29
CA LEU A 206 -6.04 -3.69 -11.71
C LEU A 206 -7.01 -3.72 -10.53
N ILE A 207 -6.65 -4.35 -9.41
CA ILE A 207 -7.47 -4.32 -8.18
C ILE A 207 -7.65 -2.88 -7.69
N TYR A 208 -6.57 -2.09 -7.68
CA TYR A 208 -6.62 -0.68 -7.26
C TYR A 208 -7.62 0.13 -8.10
N LEU A 209 -7.57 -0.03 -9.44
CA LEU A 209 -8.51 0.60 -10.36
C LEU A 209 -9.93 0.08 -10.18
N PHE A 210 -10.09 -1.23 -9.97
CA PHE A 210 -11.39 -1.86 -9.77
C PHE A 210 -12.09 -1.31 -8.51
N GLN A 211 -11.35 -1.11 -7.41
CA GLN A 211 -11.89 -0.50 -6.18
C GLN A 211 -12.54 0.87 -6.42
N ASP A 212 -12.09 1.63 -7.42
CA ASP A 212 -12.70 2.91 -7.81
C ASP A 212 -14.10 2.71 -8.41
N LYS A 213 -14.25 1.71 -9.28
CA LYS A 213 -15.49 1.46 -10.04
C LYS A 213 -16.52 0.60 -9.31
N MET A 214 -16.16 -0.07 -8.21
CA MET A 214 -17.08 -0.94 -7.47
C MET A 214 -18.38 -0.25 -7.05
N GLU A 215 -18.33 1.00 -6.57
CA GLU A 215 -19.53 1.73 -6.16
C GLU A 215 -20.41 2.10 -7.36
N TYR A 216 -19.80 2.46 -8.49
CA TYR A 216 -20.50 2.76 -9.73
C TYR A 216 -21.24 1.52 -10.26
N MET A 217 -20.58 0.36 -10.32
CA MET A 217 -21.21 -0.87 -10.83
C MET A 217 -22.34 -1.36 -9.92
N LYS A 218 -22.19 -1.23 -8.59
CA LYS A 218 -23.28 -1.55 -7.65
C LYS A 218 -24.52 -0.69 -7.89
N LYS A 219 -24.33 0.61 -8.16
CA LYS A 219 -25.45 1.51 -8.47
C LYS A 219 -26.14 1.14 -9.78
N GLN A 220 -25.41 0.69 -10.80
CA GLN A 220 -26.00 0.23 -12.06
C GLN A 220 -26.81 -1.07 -11.89
N GLY A 221 -26.28 -2.06 -11.17
CA GLY A 221 -27.00 -3.33 -10.95
C GLY A 221 -28.28 -3.18 -10.10
N VAL A 222 -28.37 -2.15 -9.24
CA VAL A 222 -29.60 -1.86 -8.47
C VAL A 222 -30.67 -1.18 -9.33
N ILE A 223 -30.29 -0.42 -10.36
CA ILE A 223 -31.25 0.24 -11.26
C ILE A 223 -31.93 -0.79 -12.18
N GLU A 224 -31.22 -1.85 -12.58
CA GLU A 224 -31.75 -2.91 -13.45
C GLU A 224 -32.64 -3.93 -12.70
N GLY A 225 -32.49 -4.06 -11.37
CA GLY A 225 -33.33 -4.91 -10.53
C GLY A 225 -34.56 -4.23 -9.90
N GLY A 226 -34.76 -2.93 -10.17
CA GLY A 226 -35.81 -2.11 -9.55
C GLY A 226 -37.05 -1.85 -10.43
N SER A 227 -37.14 -2.42 -11.63
CA SER A 227 -38.28 -2.21 -12.53
C SER A 227 -39.45 -3.18 -12.35
N ASP A 228 -39.28 -4.24 -11.56
CA ASP A 228 -40.21 -5.38 -11.56
C ASP A 228 -40.87 -5.65 -10.20
N GLU A 229 -41.00 -4.63 -9.33
CA GLU A 229 -41.81 -4.75 -8.11
C GLU A 229 -42.61 -3.48 -7.83
N SER A 230 -43.59 -3.20 -8.69
CA SER A 230 -44.72 -2.35 -8.35
C SER A 230 -46.03 -3.05 -8.74
N THR A 231 -46.48 -3.98 -7.88
CA THR A 231 -47.89 -4.41 -7.84
C THR A 231 -48.40 -4.34 -6.40
N MET A 232 -49.08 -3.22 -6.12
CA MET A 232 -50.42 -3.15 -5.51
C MET A 232 -50.66 -3.77 -4.12
N SER A 233 -50.94 -2.91 -3.13
CA SER A 233 -52.24 -2.87 -2.40
C SER A 233 -52.11 -2.10 -1.07
N SER A 234 -52.88 -1.02 -0.91
CA SER A 234 -53.97 -0.99 0.07
C SER A 234 -54.77 0.31 -0.04
N SER A 235 -56.06 0.13 -0.33
CA SER A 235 -57.13 1.11 -0.31
C SER A 235 -57.46 1.55 1.12
N TYR A 236 -57.74 2.84 1.35
CA TYR A 236 -58.83 3.29 2.22
C TYR A 236 -59.32 4.69 1.81
N GLN A 237 -60.63 4.84 1.93
CA GLN A 237 -61.55 5.77 1.28
C GLN A 237 -61.67 7.16 1.95
N ASP A 238 -61.97 8.17 1.11
CA ASP A 238 -62.76 9.41 1.29
C ASP A 238 -62.86 10.12 2.66
N VAL A 239 -62.60 11.44 2.68
CA VAL A 239 -63.63 12.54 2.73
C VAL A 239 -62.98 13.90 2.35
N ILE A 240 -63.57 14.57 1.35
CA ILE A 240 -63.38 15.97 0.86
C ILE A 240 -64.66 16.79 1.30
N PRO A 241 -64.80 18.16 1.29
CA PRO A 241 -64.11 19.22 0.50
C PRO A 241 -63.85 20.61 1.14
N GLN A 242 -62.98 21.41 0.48
CA GLN A 242 -63.22 22.77 -0.07
C GLN A 242 -61.85 23.45 -0.36
N ARG A 243 -61.58 24.30 -1.36
CA ARG A 243 -62.29 24.93 -2.50
C ARG A 243 -61.21 25.78 -3.22
N GLN A 244 -61.10 25.70 -4.54
CA GLN A 244 -60.96 26.82 -5.52
C GLN A 244 -60.19 26.44 -6.80
N ASN A 245 -60.83 26.81 -7.91
CA ASN A 245 -60.40 26.85 -9.32
C ASN A 245 -59.00 27.50 -9.50
N GLN A 246 -58.20 27.28 -10.56
CA GLN A 246 -58.56 27.35 -11.98
C GLN A 246 -57.41 26.82 -12.89
N LYS A 247 -57.81 26.44 -14.10
CA LYS A 247 -57.13 25.87 -15.27
C LYS A 247 -55.83 26.56 -15.75
N GLU A 248 -54.85 25.76 -16.20
CA GLU A 248 -54.31 25.80 -17.59
C GLU A 248 -53.37 24.59 -17.87
N MET A 249 -53.52 23.95 -19.04
CA MET A 249 -52.66 22.88 -19.56
C MET A 249 -52.04 23.33 -20.88
N LEU A 250 -50.70 23.22 -21.02
CA LEU A 250 -49.87 22.78 -22.18
C LEU A 250 -48.48 23.47 -22.17
N PRO A 251 -47.45 22.95 -22.86
CA PRO A 251 -47.05 21.56 -23.08
C PRO A 251 -45.64 21.25 -22.53
N VAL A 252 -45.32 19.97 -22.46
CA VAL A 252 -43.99 19.42 -22.21
C VAL A 252 -43.02 19.85 -23.31
N ALA A 253 -41.95 20.56 -22.95
CA ALA A 253 -40.78 20.75 -23.79
C ALA A 253 -39.69 19.76 -23.34
N CYS A 254 -39.41 18.77 -24.18
CA CYS A 254 -38.26 17.89 -24.07
C CYS A 254 -36.98 18.68 -24.42
N GLY A 255 -36.27 19.16 -23.40
CA GLY A 255 -34.99 19.85 -23.55
C GLY A 255 -33.81 18.91 -23.29
N LYS A 256 -32.99 18.69 -24.32
CA LYS A 256 -31.76 17.90 -24.27
C LYS A 256 -30.70 18.59 -23.40
N ILE A 257 -30.03 17.76 -22.59
CA ILE A 257 -29.01 18.04 -21.56
C ILE A 257 -27.87 18.96 -22.02
N ASN A 258 -27.37 19.82 -21.11
CA ASN A 258 -25.95 20.16 -21.00
C ASN A 258 -25.54 20.22 -19.52
N ALA A 259 -24.63 19.32 -19.10
CA ALA A 259 -24.19 19.11 -17.73
C ALA A 259 -23.09 20.08 -17.27
N LEU A 260 -23.21 21.38 -17.58
CA LEU A 260 -22.17 22.36 -17.29
C LEU A 260 -22.73 23.79 -17.15
N GLY A 261 -23.67 23.98 -16.22
CA GLY A 261 -24.15 25.29 -15.81
C GLY A 261 -24.53 25.26 -14.33
N ASN A 262 -23.74 25.97 -13.53
CA ASN A 262 -23.88 26.32 -12.11
C ASN A 262 -22.65 25.94 -11.27
N LEU A 263 -21.51 26.49 -11.69
CA LEU A 263 -20.50 26.98 -10.76
C LEU A 263 -20.66 28.50 -10.81
N PHE A 264 -21.13 29.10 -9.71
CA PHE A 264 -21.53 30.50 -9.54
C PHE A 264 -22.94 30.85 -10.00
N ASP A 265 -23.93 30.45 -9.19
CA ASP A 265 -24.98 31.32 -8.62
C ASP A 265 -25.61 30.63 -7.40
#